data_AF-A0A1T4Y8U3-F1
#
_entry.id   AF-A0A1T4Y8U3-F1
#
_cell.length_a   1.000
_cell.length_b   1.000
_cell.length_c   1.000
_cell.angle_alpha   90.00
_cell.angle_beta   90.00
_cell.angle_gamma   90.00
#
_symmetry.space_group_name_H-M   'P 1'
#
loop_
_entity.id
_entity.type
_entity.pdbx_description
1 polymer ?
#
loop_
_entity_poly.entity_id
_entity_poly.type
_entity_poly.pdbx_seq_one_letter_code
_entity_poly.pdbx_strand_id
1 'polypeptide(L)'
;MDFILTYHWQVFIAIEIVSVISLLLFGLFRYFFSKHKFSIIFIISFIALLLIEALLGLYVYFHTGEISTFLIVIMVFLAYAFTFGIADFIRLDRWMRKTVGKLRGVELLTEKDYRIMKRNKNPKYLAKKYRITSLIHLGIFIIGQSIFWSMGTNSFDEMKGYLMDLSWVEVGDAQHSPYPNDMLYGIGVIWGIAFIVDFIYSWSYTLFPKK
;
A
#
# COMPACT_ATOMS: atom_id res chain seq x y z
N MET A 1 -21.86 17.89 -18.96
CA MET A 1 -20.60 17.83 -18.20
C MET A 1 -20.55 16.46 -17.54
N ASP A 2 -19.57 15.62 -17.86
CA ASP A 2 -19.55 14.22 -17.41
C ASP A 2 -19.46 14.14 -15.89
N PHE A 3 -20.50 13.57 -15.26
CA PHE A 3 -20.59 13.32 -13.83
C PHE A 3 -19.34 12.58 -13.31
N ILE A 4 -18.83 11.63 -14.10
CA ILE A 4 -17.62 10.85 -13.79
C ILE A 4 -16.39 11.75 -13.68
N LEU A 5 -16.22 12.71 -14.59
CA LEU A 5 -15.07 13.64 -14.54
C LEU A 5 -15.16 14.61 -13.37
N THR A 6 -16.36 15.00 -12.95
CA THR A 6 -16.54 15.92 -11.82
C THR A 6 -16.30 15.22 -10.49
N TYR A 7 -16.74 13.96 -10.37
CA TYR A 7 -16.74 13.21 -9.11
C TYR A 7 -15.77 12.02 -9.10
N HIS A 8 -14.72 12.04 -9.92
CA HIS A 8 -13.80 10.91 -10.08
C HIS A 8 -13.14 10.47 -8.76
N TRP A 9 -12.79 11.41 -7.87
CA TRP A 9 -12.27 11.11 -6.54
C TRP A 9 -13.28 10.37 -5.66
N GLN A 10 -14.53 10.84 -5.63
CA GLN A 10 -15.60 10.24 -4.82
C GLN A 10 -15.94 8.85 -5.33
N VAL A 11 -15.97 8.67 -6.66
CA VAL A 11 -16.16 7.37 -7.30
C VAL A 11 -15.02 6.42 -6.94
N PHE A 12 -13.77 6.86 -7.03
CA PHE A 12 -12.60 6.06 -6.63
C PHE A 12 -12.70 5.61 -5.16
N ILE A 13 -12.96 6.53 -4.22
CA ILE A 13 -13.10 6.21 -2.80
C ILE A 13 -14.26 5.22 -2.55
N ALA A 14 -15.39 5.41 -3.25
CA ALA A 14 -16.53 4.51 -3.12
C ALA A 14 -16.18 3.10 -3.62
N ILE A 15 -15.48 2.98 -4.74
CA ILE A 15 -15.03 1.68 -5.26
C ILE A 15 -14.08 1.01 -4.27
N GLU A 16 -13.12 1.73 -3.70
CA GLU A 16 -12.19 1.24 -2.68
C GLU A 16 -12.92 0.69 -1.44
N ILE A 17 -13.90 1.44 -0.91
CA ILE A 17 -14.69 0.97 0.24
C ILE A 17 -15.41 -0.35 -0.09
N VAL A 18 -16.03 -0.45 -1.27
CA VAL A 18 -16.73 -1.66 -1.71
C VAL A 18 -15.75 -2.80 -1.99
N SER A 19 -14.54 -2.50 -2.47
CA SER A 19 -13.48 -3.48 -2.72
C SER A 19 -13.02 -4.12 -1.40
N VAL A 20 -12.78 -3.30 -0.37
CA VAL A 20 -12.41 -3.75 0.97
C VAL A 20 -13.52 -4.58 1.61
N ILE A 21 -14.78 -4.15 1.50
CA ILE A 21 -15.93 -4.93 1.99
C ILE A 21 -15.99 -6.29 1.28
N SER A 22 -15.79 -6.33 -0.03
CA SER A 22 -15.75 -7.58 -0.81
C SER A 22 -14.64 -8.50 -0.31
N LEU A 23 -13.44 -7.98 -0.03
CA LEU A 23 -12.33 -8.78 0.50
C LEU A 23 -12.64 -9.36 1.89
N LEU A 24 -13.28 -8.59 2.77
CA LEU A 24 -13.71 -9.04 4.10
C LEU A 24 -14.77 -10.14 3.99
N LEU A 25 -15.78 -9.96 3.13
CA LEU A 25 -16.81 -10.96 2.88
C LEU A 25 -16.23 -12.24 2.27
N PHE A 26 -15.28 -12.14 1.34
CA PHE A 26 -14.53 -13.28 0.84
C PHE A 26 -13.92 -14.09 1.98
N GLY A 27 -13.19 -13.43 2.89
CA GLY A 27 -12.57 -14.08 4.05
C GLY A 27 -13.60 -14.73 4.97
N LEU A 28 -14.67 -14.00 5.30
CA LEU A 28 -15.74 -14.47 6.17
C LEU A 28 -16.41 -15.74 5.61
N PHE A 29 -16.87 -15.70 4.36
CA PHE A 29 -17.55 -16.83 3.74
C PHE A 29 -16.63 -18.03 3.50
N ARG A 30 -15.36 -17.78 3.18
CA ARG A 30 -14.38 -18.83 2.92
C ARG A 30 -14.02 -19.61 4.18
N TYR A 31 -13.68 -18.93 5.28
CA TYR A 31 -13.12 -19.60 6.45
C TYR A 31 -14.14 -19.80 7.57
N PHE A 32 -15.03 -18.84 7.82
CA PHE A 32 -16.00 -18.93 8.91
C PHE A 32 -17.17 -19.83 8.51
N PHE A 33 -17.80 -19.56 7.36
CA PHE A 33 -18.95 -20.34 6.88
C PHE A 33 -18.58 -21.56 6.03
N SER A 34 -17.30 -21.74 5.66
CA SER A 34 -16.82 -22.82 4.78
C SER A 34 -17.58 -22.92 3.43
N LYS A 35 -18.14 -21.80 2.95
CA LYS A 35 -18.90 -21.73 1.68
C LYS A 35 -17.97 -21.28 0.55
N HIS A 36 -17.07 -22.17 0.14
CA HIS A 36 -16.05 -21.87 -0.88
C HIS A 36 -16.62 -21.30 -2.19
N LYS A 37 -17.71 -21.88 -2.71
CA LYS A 37 -18.35 -21.42 -3.96
C LYS A 37 -18.87 -19.99 -3.85
N PHE A 38 -19.48 -19.61 -2.71
CA PHE A 38 -19.95 -18.25 -2.48
C PHE A 38 -18.81 -17.27 -2.28
N SER A 39 -17.72 -17.69 -1.63
CA SER A 39 -16.55 -16.82 -1.48
C SER A 39 -15.94 -16.39 -2.82
N ILE A 40 -16.05 -17.22 -3.87
CA ILE A 40 -15.53 -16.91 -5.20
C ILE A 40 -16.17 -15.63 -5.78
N ILE A 41 -17.46 -15.39 -5.53
CA ILE A 41 -18.15 -14.19 -6.01
C ILE A 41 -17.47 -12.94 -5.45
N PHE A 42 -17.18 -12.90 -4.14
CA PHE A 42 -16.58 -11.75 -3.49
C PHE A 42 -15.14 -11.45 -3.96
N ILE A 43 -14.32 -12.48 -4.20
CA ILE A 43 -12.97 -12.26 -4.74
C ILE A 43 -13.01 -11.83 -6.21
N ILE A 44 -13.95 -12.32 -7.00
CA ILE A 44 -14.16 -11.85 -8.38
C ILE A 44 -14.63 -10.40 -8.37
N SER A 45 -15.58 -10.04 -7.48
CA SER A 45 -16.03 -8.66 -7.31
C SER A 45 -14.88 -7.72 -6.93
N PHE A 46 -14.02 -8.12 -5.99
CA PHE A 46 -12.83 -7.36 -5.63
C PHE A 46 -11.91 -7.11 -6.84
N ILE A 47 -11.61 -8.15 -7.63
CA ILE A 47 -10.77 -8.02 -8.83
C ILE A 47 -11.43 -7.14 -9.89
N ALA A 48 -12.75 -7.26 -10.09
CA ALA A 48 -13.50 -6.44 -11.03
C ALA A 48 -13.50 -4.96 -10.62
N LEU A 49 -13.62 -4.65 -9.32
CA LEU A 49 -13.57 -3.29 -8.79
C LEU A 49 -12.18 -2.66 -9.02
N LEU A 50 -11.10 -3.39 -8.76
CA LEU A 50 -9.73 -2.96 -9.10
C LEU A 50 -9.57 -2.64 -10.59
N LEU A 51 -10.16 -3.45 -11.48
CA LEU A 51 -10.13 -3.19 -12.91
C LEU A 51 -10.92 -1.92 -13.27
N ILE A 52 -12.07 -1.69 -12.63
CA ILE A 52 -12.87 -0.48 -12.83
C ILE A 52 -12.09 0.77 -12.39
N GLU A 53 -11.34 0.72 -11.29
CA GLU A 53 -10.47 1.83 -10.87
C GLU A 53 -9.39 2.15 -11.91
N ALA A 54 -8.75 1.13 -12.48
CA ALA A 54 -7.79 1.32 -13.56
C ALA A 54 -8.44 2.00 -14.78
N LEU A 55 -9.64 1.55 -15.17
CA LEU A 55 -10.41 2.13 -16.27
C LEU A 55 -10.84 3.57 -15.97
N LEU A 56 -11.20 3.89 -14.73
CA LEU A 56 -11.54 5.25 -14.30
C LEU A 56 -10.35 6.19 -14.47
N GLY A 57 -9.15 5.76 -14.08
CA GLY A 57 -7.92 6.54 -14.28
C GLY A 57 -7.64 6.81 -15.76
N LEU A 58 -7.76 5.78 -16.61
CA LEU A 58 -7.62 5.92 -18.06
C LEU A 58 -8.68 6.86 -18.66
N TYR A 59 -9.92 6.75 -18.22
CA TYR A 59 -11.02 7.61 -18.69
C TYR A 59 -10.75 9.09 -18.39
N VAL A 60 -10.28 9.41 -17.17
CA VAL A 60 -9.88 10.76 -16.79
C VAL A 60 -8.71 11.26 -17.65
N TYR A 61 -7.69 10.42 -17.87
CA TYR A 61 -6.56 10.77 -18.74
C TYR A 61 -7.00 11.07 -20.18
N PHE A 62 -7.86 10.25 -20.77
CA PHE A 62 -8.32 10.47 -22.15
C PHE A 62 -9.10 11.77 -22.33
N HIS A 63 -9.83 12.24 -21.31
CA HIS A 63 -10.61 13.48 -21.39
C HIS A 63 -9.81 14.72 -21.03
N THR A 64 -8.83 14.61 -20.14
CA THR A 64 -8.01 15.74 -19.69
C THR A 64 -6.75 15.92 -20.54
N GLY A 65 -6.21 14.84 -21.10
CA GLY A 65 -4.91 14.84 -21.78
C GLY A 65 -3.71 15.02 -20.83
N GLU A 66 -3.96 15.12 -19.52
CA GLU A 66 -2.95 15.46 -18.52
C GLU A 66 -2.69 14.29 -17.57
N ILE A 67 -1.42 14.11 -17.20
CA ILE A 67 -1.04 13.23 -16.08
C ILE A 67 -1.40 13.96 -14.78
N SER A 68 -2.68 13.89 -14.42
CA SER A 68 -3.20 14.49 -13.19
C SER A 68 -2.73 13.71 -11.96
N THR A 69 -2.78 14.36 -10.80
CA THR A 69 -2.44 13.69 -9.53
C THR A 69 -3.35 12.50 -9.25
N PHE A 70 -4.59 12.52 -9.73
CA PHE A 70 -5.50 11.38 -9.66
C PHE A 70 -4.96 10.15 -10.40
N LEU A 71 -4.45 10.32 -11.63
CA LEU A 71 -3.85 9.24 -12.40
C LEU A 71 -2.59 8.70 -11.70
N ILE A 72 -1.76 9.58 -11.13
CA ILE A 72 -0.57 9.18 -10.37
C ILE A 72 -0.97 8.31 -9.17
N VAL A 73 -2.00 8.69 -8.42
CA VAL A 73 -2.51 7.91 -7.29
C VAL A 73 -2.98 6.53 -7.76
N ILE A 74 -3.79 6.44 -8.82
CA ILE A 74 -4.23 5.15 -9.37
C ILE A 74 -3.04 4.29 -9.79
N MET A 75 -2.04 4.88 -10.45
CA MET A 75 -0.84 4.15 -10.87
C MET A 75 -0.06 3.58 -9.67
N VAL A 76 0.05 4.31 -8.57
CA VAL A 76 0.66 3.83 -7.33
C VAL A 76 -0.14 2.67 -6.72
N PHE A 77 -1.48 2.79 -6.66
CA PHE A 77 -2.36 1.72 -6.17
C PHE A 77 -2.24 0.44 -7.01
N LEU A 78 -2.27 0.57 -8.34
CA LEU A 78 -2.08 -0.56 -9.24
C LEU A 78 -0.69 -1.18 -9.10
N ALA A 79 0.36 -0.36 -9.07
CA ALA A 79 1.72 -0.83 -8.85
C ALA A 79 1.81 -1.63 -7.54
N TYR A 80 1.21 -1.13 -6.45
CA TYR A 80 1.13 -1.85 -5.18
C TYR A 80 0.39 -3.18 -5.32
N ALA A 81 -0.80 -3.19 -5.95
CA ALA A 81 -1.61 -4.38 -6.12
C ALA A 81 -0.85 -5.50 -6.87
N PHE A 82 -0.13 -5.15 -7.94
CA PHE A 82 0.65 -6.11 -8.73
C PHE A 82 1.97 -6.55 -8.07
N THR A 83 2.54 -5.74 -7.17
CA THR A 83 3.83 -6.05 -6.53
C THR A 83 3.65 -6.67 -5.14
N PHE A 84 3.14 -5.88 -4.19
CA PHE A 84 3.01 -6.27 -2.78
C PHE A 84 1.65 -6.91 -2.48
N GLY A 85 0.61 -6.54 -3.22
CA GLY A 85 -0.77 -6.99 -2.99
C GLY A 85 -0.90 -8.52 -2.98
N ILE A 86 -0.24 -9.24 -3.89
CA ILE A 86 -0.27 -10.71 -3.93
C ILE A 86 0.37 -11.31 -2.67
N ALA A 87 1.54 -10.81 -2.27
CA ALA A 87 2.25 -11.31 -1.09
C ALA A 87 1.47 -11.03 0.21
N ASP A 88 0.78 -9.90 0.28
CA ASP A 88 -0.06 -9.51 1.40
C ASP A 88 -1.34 -10.33 1.46
N PHE A 89 -1.98 -10.58 0.31
CA PHE A 89 -3.14 -11.47 0.23
C PHE A 89 -2.81 -12.89 0.71
N ILE A 90 -1.63 -13.43 0.36
CA ILE A 90 -1.17 -14.74 0.85
C ILE A 90 -0.95 -14.71 2.38
N ARG A 91 -0.41 -13.60 2.91
CA ARG A 91 -0.23 -13.43 4.36
C ARG A 91 -1.58 -13.35 5.07
N LEU A 92 -2.53 -12.61 4.51
CA LEU A 92 -3.90 -12.48 5.01
C LEU A 92 -4.64 -13.81 4.98
N ASP A 93 -4.58 -14.58 3.89
CA ASP A 93 -5.17 -15.92 3.79
C ASP A 93 -4.66 -16.85 4.91
N ARG A 94 -3.33 -16.87 5.16
CA ARG A 94 -2.77 -17.68 6.26
C ARG A 94 -3.23 -17.18 7.63
N TRP A 95 -3.23 -15.87 7.84
CA TRP A 95 -3.68 -15.28 9.11
C TRP A 95 -5.15 -15.60 9.39
N MET A 96 -6.01 -15.53 8.38
CA MET A 96 -7.41 -15.90 8.47
C MET A 96 -7.59 -17.38 8.80
N ARG A 97 -6.89 -18.29 8.10
CA ARG A 97 -6.93 -19.73 8.42
C ARG A 97 -6.51 -20.02 9.86
N LYS A 98 -5.43 -19.38 10.33
CA LYS A 98 -4.96 -19.53 11.71
C LYS A 98 -6.00 -19.03 12.72
N THR A 99 -6.52 -17.82 12.51
CA THR A 99 -7.40 -17.14 13.46
C THR A 99 -8.77 -17.81 13.52
N VAL A 100 -9.37 -18.06 12.36
CA VAL A 100 -10.68 -18.71 12.25
C VAL A 100 -10.59 -20.20 12.61
N GLY A 101 -9.51 -20.89 12.24
CA GLY A 101 -9.27 -22.27 12.63
C GLY A 101 -9.20 -22.43 14.14
N LYS A 102 -8.43 -21.55 14.82
CA LYS A 102 -8.40 -21.51 16.29
C LYS A 102 -9.77 -21.20 16.90
N LEU A 103 -10.50 -20.22 16.34
CA LEU A 103 -11.83 -19.84 16.82
C LEU A 103 -12.85 -20.99 16.71
N ARG A 104 -12.76 -21.79 15.63
CA ARG A 104 -13.66 -22.91 15.36
C ARG A 104 -13.18 -24.26 15.90
N GLY A 105 -11.97 -24.32 16.45
CA GLY A 105 -11.35 -25.58 16.89
C GLY A 105 -11.02 -26.55 15.75
N VAL A 106 -10.82 -26.06 14.51
CA VAL A 106 -10.51 -26.88 13.33
C VAL A 106 -9.14 -26.52 12.75
N GLU A 107 -8.41 -27.51 12.25
CA GLU A 107 -7.13 -27.30 11.60
C GLU A 107 -7.35 -26.83 10.15
N LEU A 108 -7.03 -25.57 9.87
CA LEU A 108 -7.10 -24.98 8.53
C LEU A 108 -5.73 -24.70 7.93
N LEU A 109 -4.64 -24.80 8.72
CA LEU A 109 -3.29 -24.54 8.23
C LEU A 109 -2.75 -25.79 7.53
N THR A 110 -1.98 -25.54 6.46
CA THR A 110 -1.29 -26.60 5.74
C THR A 110 0.12 -26.83 6.29
N GLU A 111 0.71 -27.98 6.00
CA GLU A 111 2.14 -28.25 6.31
C GLU A 111 3.08 -27.17 5.77
N LYS A 112 2.78 -26.61 4.59
CA LYS A 112 3.53 -25.49 4.01
C LYS A 112 3.45 -24.25 4.92
N ASP A 113 2.29 -23.96 5.49
CA ASP A 113 2.12 -22.82 6.41
C ASP A 113 2.95 -23.01 7.68
N TYR A 114 2.93 -24.21 8.25
CA TYR A 114 3.75 -24.56 9.41
C TYR A 114 5.25 -24.41 9.14
N ARG A 115 5.74 -24.86 7.97
CA ARG A 115 7.14 -24.67 7.55
C ARG A 115 7.52 -23.19 7.47
N ILE A 116 6.65 -22.35 6.89
CA ILE A 116 6.89 -20.91 6.77
C ILE A 116 6.88 -20.24 8.15
N MET A 117 5.94 -20.61 9.02
CA MET A 117 5.90 -20.11 10.39
C MET A 117 7.14 -20.51 11.19
N LYS A 118 7.60 -21.76 11.08
CA LYS A 118 8.83 -22.24 11.72
C LYS A 118 10.06 -21.48 11.21
N ARG A 119 10.15 -21.24 9.90
CA ARG A 119 11.23 -20.43 9.29
C ARG A 119 11.24 -18.99 9.84
N ASN A 120 10.06 -18.38 9.97
CA ASN A 120 9.92 -17.02 10.52
C ASN A 120 10.22 -16.92 12.02
N LYS A 121 10.26 -18.04 12.76
CA LYS A 121 10.74 -18.06 14.16
C LYS A 121 12.26 -17.96 14.28
N ASN A 122 13.02 -18.22 13.21
CA ASN A 122 14.48 -18.10 13.25
C ASN A 122 14.89 -16.62 13.23
N PRO A 123 15.52 -16.08 14.30
CA PRO A 123 15.84 -14.66 14.39
C PRO A 123 16.83 -14.20 13.31
N LYS A 124 17.80 -15.06 12.93
CA LYS A 124 18.77 -14.73 11.86
C LYS A 124 18.08 -14.59 10.50
N TYR A 125 17.14 -15.49 10.22
CA TYR A 125 16.36 -15.42 8.99
C TYR A 125 15.46 -14.18 8.96
N LEU A 126 14.79 -13.91 10.09
CA LEU A 126 13.88 -12.78 10.22
C LEU A 126 14.61 -11.44 10.06
N ALA A 127 15.77 -11.28 10.70
CA ALA A 127 16.62 -10.10 10.56
C ALA A 127 17.10 -9.90 9.11
N LYS A 128 17.57 -10.97 8.44
CA LYS A 128 17.97 -10.89 7.02
C LYS A 128 16.80 -10.47 6.13
N LYS A 129 15.63 -11.06 6.35
CA LYS A 129 14.42 -10.74 5.60
C LYS A 129 14.04 -9.26 5.76
N TYR A 130 13.94 -8.77 7.00
CA TYR A 130 13.54 -7.39 7.25
C TYR A 130 14.53 -6.36 6.72
N ARG A 131 15.85 -6.64 6.75
CA ARG A 131 16.83 -5.76 6.10
C ARG A 131 16.61 -5.63 4.60
N ILE A 132 16.40 -6.76 3.91
CA ILE A 132 16.18 -6.74 2.46
C ILE A 132 14.89 -5.98 2.15
N THR A 133 13.80 -6.25 2.87
CA THR A 133 12.53 -5.55 2.64
C THR A 133 12.62 -4.06 2.97
N SER A 134 13.34 -3.67 4.04
CA SER A 134 13.54 -2.25 4.37
C SER A 134 14.38 -1.52 3.32
N LEU A 135 15.35 -2.20 2.70
CA LEU A 135 16.15 -1.62 1.61
C LEU A 135 15.31 -1.45 0.34
N ILE A 136 14.42 -2.40 0.04
CA ILE A 136 13.45 -2.25 -1.07
C ILE A 136 12.49 -1.10 -0.79
N HIS A 137 11.91 -1.01 0.41
CA HIS A 137 11.06 0.11 0.81
C HIS A 137 11.79 1.45 0.74
N LEU A 138 13.06 1.52 1.17
CA LEU A 138 13.89 2.71 1.04
C LEU A 138 14.04 3.12 -0.43
N GLY A 139 14.31 2.16 -1.32
CA GLY A 139 14.41 2.43 -2.76
C GLY A 139 13.11 2.99 -3.33
N ILE A 140 11.97 2.37 -3.02
CA ILE A 140 10.65 2.84 -3.46
C ILE A 140 10.33 4.22 -2.89
N PHE A 141 10.64 4.46 -1.61
CA PHE A 141 10.44 5.73 -0.94
C PHE A 141 11.25 6.84 -1.62
N ILE A 142 12.54 6.62 -1.86
CA ILE A 142 13.40 7.60 -2.55
C ILE A 142 12.86 7.90 -3.94
N ILE A 143 12.46 6.89 -4.71
CA ILE A 143 11.91 7.08 -6.06
C ILE A 143 10.62 7.91 -6.00
N GLY A 144 9.68 7.54 -5.12
CA GLY A 144 8.41 8.24 -4.96
C GLY A 144 8.58 9.69 -4.52
N GLN A 145 9.40 9.94 -3.50
CA GLN A 145 9.68 11.30 -3.02
C GLN A 145 10.40 12.13 -4.09
N SER A 146 11.36 11.53 -4.82
CA SER A 146 12.03 12.21 -5.95
C SER A 146 11.03 12.63 -7.02
N ILE A 147 10.05 11.79 -7.36
CA ILE A 147 8.99 12.14 -8.32
C ILE A 147 8.16 13.31 -7.77
N PHE A 148 7.69 13.23 -6.53
CA PHE A 148 6.90 14.32 -5.94
C PHE A 148 7.66 15.64 -5.89
N TRP A 149 8.93 15.61 -5.51
CA TRP A 149 9.75 16.81 -5.42
C TRP A 149 10.11 17.36 -6.80
N SER A 150 10.29 16.50 -7.80
CA SER A 150 10.54 16.94 -9.19
C SER A 150 9.38 17.70 -9.82
N MET A 151 8.17 17.55 -9.26
CA MET A 151 7.00 18.30 -9.68
C MET A 151 6.90 19.68 -9.00
N GLY A 152 7.49 19.84 -7.80
CA GLY A 152 7.42 21.07 -7.00
C GLY A 152 8.68 21.94 -7.04
N THR A 153 9.83 21.38 -7.44
CA THR A 153 11.11 22.10 -7.49
C THR A 153 11.60 22.26 -8.94
N ASN A 154 12.32 23.34 -9.21
CA ASN A 154 12.80 23.69 -10.55
C ASN A 154 14.22 23.18 -10.83
N SER A 155 14.96 22.77 -9.79
CA SER A 155 16.33 22.30 -9.95
C SER A 155 16.75 21.31 -8.86
N PHE A 156 17.79 20.53 -9.15
CA PHE A 156 18.39 19.63 -8.16
C PHE A 156 19.05 20.36 -6.99
N ASP A 157 19.55 21.58 -7.21
CA ASP A 157 20.17 22.37 -6.14
C ASP A 157 19.11 22.92 -5.17
N GLU A 158 17.92 23.26 -5.67
CA GLU A 158 16.76 23.60 -4.84
C GLU A 158 16.32 22.39 -3.98
N MET A 159 16.22 21.19 -4.57
CA MET A 159 15.93 19.97 -3.81
C MET A 159 16.93 19.72 -2.68
N LYS A 160 18.23 19.94 -2.93
CA LYS A 160 19.26 19.81 -1.88
C LYS A 160 19.04 20.82 -0.75
N GLY A 161 18.61 22.04 -1.07
CA GLY A 161 18.24 23.04 -0.08
C GLY A 161 17.23 22.49 0.92
N TYR A 162 16.13 21.91 0.43
CA TYR A 162 15.10 21.29 1.27
C TYR A 162 15.54 20.01 2.01
N LEU A 163 16.62 19.34 1.58
CA LEU A 163 17.22 18.22 2.32
C LEU A 163 18.13 18.69 3.47
N MET A 164 18.78 19.84 3.30
CA MET A 164 19.68 20.41 4.31
C MET A 164 18.95 21.24 5.35
N ASP A 165 17.83 21.86 4.97
CA ASP A 165 16.94 22.60 5.85
C ASP A 165 15.56 21.94 5.91
N LEU A 166 15.18 21.45 7.09
CA LEU A 166 13.89 20.79 7.36
C LEU A 166 12.85 21.74 7.99
N SER A 167 13.14 23.04 8.04
CA SER A 167 12.22 24.05 8.60
C SER A 167 10.83 24.04 7.95
N TRP A 168 10.75 23.69 6.66
CA TRP A 168 9.50 23.56 5.91
C TRP A 168 8.52 22.53 6.48
N VAL A 169 9.02 21.51 7.20
CA VAL A 169 8.17 20.52 7.88
C VAL A 169 7.41 21.16 9.04
N GLU A 170 8.03 22.14 9.72
CA GLU A 170 7.41 22.87 10.85
C GLU A 170 6.36 23.88 10.36
N VAL A 171 6.60 24.50 9.20
CA VAL A 171 5.68 25.47 8.58
C VAL A 171 4.34 24.82 8.24
N GLY A 172 4.35 23.59 7.74
CA GLY A 172 3.12 22.80 7.60
C GLY A 172 2.34 23.01 6.31
N ASP A 173 2.89 23.69 5.30
CA ASP A 173 2.22 23.99 4.04
C ASP A 173 3.03 23.58 2.80
N ALA A 174 2.37 23.50 1.64
CA ALA A 174 3.08 23.17 0.40
C ALA A 174 3.94 24.31 -0.15
N GLN A 175 3.58 25.57 0.10
CA GLN A 175 4.23 26.74 -0.52
C GLN A 175 5.70 26.87 -0.13
N HIS A 176 6.05 26.47 1.08
CA HIS A 176 7.41 26.52 1.60
C HIS A 176 8.11 25.16 1.54
N SER A 177 7.52 24.19 0.84
CA SER A 177 7.98 22.81 0.79
C SER A 177 8.46 22.44 -0.62
N PRO A 178 9.15 21.30 -0.78
CA PRO A 178 9.49 20.78 -2.11
C PRO A 178 8.29 20.18 -2.86
N TYR A 179 7.07 20.20 -2.30
CA TYR A 179 5.89 19.60 -2.90
C TYR A 179 5.05 20.63 -3.67
N PRO A 180 4.45 20.24 -4.80
CA PRO A 180 3.75 21.18 -5.69
C PRO A 180 2.36 21.62 -5.19
N ASN A 181 1.77 20.92 -4.21
CA ASN A 181 0.46 21.24 -3.64
C ASN A 181 0.25 20.57 -2.27
N ASP A 182 -0.73 21.07 -1.51
CA ASP A 182 -1.01 20.61 -0.14
C ASP A 182 -1.35 19.12 -0.05
N MET A 183 -1.95 18.55 -1.09
CA MET A 183 -2.26 17.13 -1.13
C MET A 183 -0.98 16.28 -1.18
N LEU A 184 -0.06 16.60 -2.08
CA LEU A 184 1.21 15.88 -2.20
C LEU A 184 2.14 16.14 -1.02
N TYR A 185 2.11 17.36 -0.44
CA TYR A 185 2.75 17.64 0.84
C TYR A 185 2.24 16.70 1.93
N GLY A 186 0.91 16.64 2.14
CA GLY A 186 0.30 15.79 3.16
C GLY A 186 0.62 14.31 2.96
N ILE A 187 0.48 13.80 1.73
CA ILE A 187 0.85 12.41 1.39
C ILE A 187 2.34 12.17 1.65
N GLY A 188 3.21 13.07 1.18
CA GLY A 188 4.65 12.94 1.28
C GLY A 188 5.15 12.90 2.72
N VAL A 189 4.64 13.79 3.58
CA VAL A 189 4.98 13.87 5.01
C VAL A 189 4.46 12.65 5.77
N ILE A 190 3.20 12.29 5.59
CA ILE A 190 2.61 11.09 6.24
C ILE A 190 3.37 9.83 5.82
N TRP A 191 3.69 9.71 4.53
CA TRP A 191 4.47 8.58 4.02
C TRP A 191 5.89 8.58 4.59
N GLY A 192 6.52 9.76 4.74
CA GLY A 192 7.82 9.91 5.40
C GLY A 192 7.82 9.41 6.85
N ILE A 193 6.82 9.82 7.64
CA ILE A 193 6.66 9.36 9.03
C ILE A 193 6.46 7.85 9.08
N ALA A 194 5.54 7.32 8.26
CA ALA A 194 5.28 5.89 8.19
C ALA A 194 6.53 5.08 7.78
N PHE A 195 7.30 5.61 6.83
CA PHE A 195 8.56 5.02 6.38
C PHE A 195 9.59 4.97 7.51
N ILE A 196 9.79 6.06 8.25
CA ILE A 196 10.74 6.10 9.38
C ILE A 196 10.39 5.04 10.42
N VAL A 197 9.10 4.94 10.79
CA VAL A 197 8.62 3.94 11.75
C VAL A 197 8.85 2.52 11.24
N ASP A 198 8.50 2.21 9.99
CA ASP A 198 8.71 0.89 9.38
C ASP A 198 10.20 0.54 9.27
N PHE A 199 11.04 1.52 8.94
CA PHE A 199 12.47 1.34 8.80
C PHE A 199 13.12 1.04 10.15
N ILE A 200 12.83 1.83 11.19
CA ILE A 200 13.30 1.58 12.57
C ILE A 200 12.82 0.20 13.04
N TYR A 201 11.55 -0.13 12.84
CA TYR A 201 10.98 -1.43 13.21
C TYR A 201 11.70 -2.58 12.52
N SER A 202 11.93 -2.48 11.21
CA SER A 202 12.60 -3.51 10.42
C SER A 202 14.06 -3.72 10.87
N TRP A 203 14.79 -2.64 11.15
CA TRP A 203 16.18 -2.71 11.61
C TRP A 203 16.32 -3.13 13.07
N SER A 204 15.29 -2.94 13.90
CA SER A 204 15.27 -3.41 15.29
C SER A 204 15.54 -4.91 15.41
N TYR A 205 15.07 -5.73 14.44
CA TYR A 205 15.35 -7.17 14.40
C TYR A 205 16.82 -7.51 14.19
N THR A 206 17.60 -6.59 13.61
CA THR A 206 19.04 -6.75 13.40
C THR A 206 19.84 -6.24 14.59
N LEU A 207 19.48 -5.06 15.10
CA LEU A 207 20.21 -4.40 16.19
C LEU A 207 19.89 -5.02 17.56
N PHE A 208 18.64 -5.45 17.76
CA PHE A 208 18.14 -6.05 19.01
C PHE A 208 17.46 -7.40 18.72
N PRO A 209 18.22 -8.44 18.33
CA PRO A 209 17.64 -9.74 18.04
C PRO A 209 16.98 -10.30 19.31
N LYS A 210 15.68 -10.62 19.24
CA LYS A 210 15.01 -11.38 20.30
C LYS A 210 15.67 -12.74 20.42
N LYS A 211 16.09 -13.11 21.63
CA LYS A 211 16.66 -14.42 21.97
C LYS A 211 15.63 -15.52 21.79
#